data_AF-A0A8S1IT55-F1
#
_entry.id   AF-A0A8S1IT55-F1
#
_cell.length_a   1.000
_cell.length_b   1.000
_cell.length_c   1.000
_cell.angle_alpha   90.00
_cell.angle_beta   90.00
_cell.angle_gamma   90.00
#
_symmetry.space_group_name_H-M   'P 1'
#
loop_
_entity.id
_entity.type
_entity.pdbx_description
1 polymer ?
#
loop_
_entity_poly.entity_id
_entity_poly.type
_entity_poly.pdbx_seq_one_letter_code
_entity_poly.pdbx_strand_id
1 'polypeptide(L)'
;MLESLFRNPAWAGASSSKSKPAPVAGGPEGRPTMIDIRRANNVSIMMTRFKAFPGGVGGMMHAVLSFQGLTWEEMGLIRQIAPKKGERKDFKDFGGAPQDLTAAERVLLQMNQVPRLKAKCRVALFIMKWEELRNESVQALDTVQAACQELRRSSRLQSVLSCALT
;
A
#
# COMPACT_ATOMS: atom_id res chain seq x y z
N MET A 1 17.34 -39.36 -3.17
CA MET A 1 17.32 -38.07 -3.90
C MET A 1 16.36 -37.05 -3.26
N LEU A 2 15.22 -37.45 -2.67
CA LEU A 2 14.32 -36.53 -1.93
C LEU A 2 14.83 -36.15 -0.53
N GLU A 3 15.44 -37.09 0.20
CA GLU A 3 16.04 -36.86 1.53
C GLU A 3 17.08 -35.73 1.55
N SER A 4 17.84 -35.52 0.47
CA SER A 4 18.83 -34.43 0.40
C SER A 4 18.21 -33.04 0.16
N LEU A 5 16.97 -32.98 -0.32
CA LEU A 5 16.27 -31.72 -0.60
C LEU A 5 15.50 -31.19 0.62
N PHE A 6 15.09 -32.08 1.53
CA PHE A 6 14.31 -31.73 2.73
C PHE A 6 15.09 -31.85 4.05
N ARG A 7 16.36 -32.25 4.01
CA ARG A 7 17.20 -32.31 5.20
C ARG A 7 17.48 -30.90 5.72
N ASN A 8 16.92 -30.58 6.88
CA ASN A 8 17.19 -29.35 7.60
C ASN A 8 18.52 -29.49 8.39
N PRO A 9 19.60 -28.77 8.02
CA PRO A 9 20.88 -28.86 8.70
C PRO A 9 20.85 -28.33 10.15
N ALA A 10 19.80 -27.60 10.54
CA ALA A 10 19.67 -27.01 11.89
C ALA A 10 19.25 -28.00 12.99
N TRP A 11 18.84 -29.22 12.65
CA TRP A 11 18.31 -30.20 13.62
C TRP A 11 19.31 -31.31 14.00
N ALA A 12 20.50 -31.35 13.40
CA ALA A 12 21.47 -32.43 13.65
C ALA A 12 22.20 -32.36 15.02
N GLY A 13 21.76 -31.53 15.97
CA GLY A 13 22.39 -31.48 17.30
C GLY A 13 21.95 -30.42 18.30
N ALA A 14 20.74 -29.87 18.23
CA ALA A 14 20.33 -28.80 19.16
C ALA A 14 19.48 -29.34 20.32
N SER A 15 20.12 -29.57 21.47
CA SER A 15 19.45 -29.73 22.77
C SER A 15 18.58 -28.51 23.08
N SER A 16 17.34 -28.74 23.48
CA SER A 16 16.34 -27.69 23.69
C SER A 16 16.52 -26.96 25.03
N SER A 17 16.99 -25.71 25.01
CA SER A 17 16.73 -24.74 26.06
C SER A 17 15.88 -23.59 25.50
N LYS A 18 14.57 -23.66 25.71
CA LYS A 18 13.64 -22.57 25.35
C LYS A 18 13.66 -21.51 26.46
N SER A 19 14.46 -20.47 26.30
CA SER A 19 14.25 -19.20 27.00
C SER A 19 13.33 -18.31 26.16
N LYS A 20 12.18 -17.93 26.74
CA LYS A 20 11.27 -16.92 26.17
C LYS A 20 11.95 -15.55 26.20
N PRO A 21 11.96 -14.75 25.12
CA PRO A 21 12.41 -13.37 25.22
C PRO A 21 11.29 -12.50 25.83
N ALA A 22 11.66 -11.68 26.81
CA ALA A 22 10.85 -10.62 27.40
C ALA A 22 10.58 -9.49 26.39
N PRO A 23 9.54 -8.65 26.58
CA PRO A 23 9.26 -7.55 25.68
C PRO A 23 10.29 -6.44 25.90
N VAL A 24 11.29 -6.36 25.02
CA VAL A 24 12.24 -5.23 25.00
C VAL A 24 11.54 -4.06 24.32
N ALA A 25 10.92 -3.19 25.12
CA ALA A 25 10.65 -1.82 24.74
C ALA A 25 11.99 -1.07 24.83
N GLY A 26 12.75 -1.07 23.73
CA GLY A 26 14.00 -0.34 23.64
C GLY A 26 14.57 -0.47 22.24
N GLY A 27 14.68 0.64 21.53
CA GLY A 27 15.54 0.72 20.35
C GLY A 27 17.01 0.43 20.73
N PRO A 28 17.91 0.29 19.74
CA PRO A 28 19.32 0.19 20.04
C PRO A 28 19.72 1.44 20.84
N GLU A 29 20.34 1.23 22.01
CA GLU A 29 20.87 2.26 22.92
C GLU A 29 19.88 3.04 23.82
N GLY A 30 18.71 2.49 24.17
CA GLY A 30 17.89 3.08 25.25
C GLY A 30 17.38 4.51 24.97
N ARG A 31 17.46 4.97 23.72
CA ARG A 31 16.91 6.26 23.29
C ARG A 31 15.42 6.13 22.99
N PRO A 32 14.61 7.14 23.33
CA PRO A 32 13.19 7.15 22.99
C PRO A 32 13.03 7.13 21.46
N THR A 33 12.32 6.14 20.93
CA THR A 33 11.99 6.05 19.50
C THR A 33 10.80 6.96 19.19
N MET A 34 10.79 7.60 18.02
CA MET A 34 9.73 8.52 17.57
C MET A 34 8.50 7.78 17.07
N ILE A 35 8.68 6.51 16.70
CA ILE A 35 7.59 5.60 16.36
C ILE A 35 7.66 4.35 17.24
N ASP A 36 6.52 3.70 17.45
CA ASP A 36 6.47 2.45 18.18
C ASP A 36 7.16 1.31 17.39
N ILE A 37 7.66 0.32 18.12
CA ILE A 37 8.42 -0.80 17.55
C ILE A 37 7.62 -1.58 16.50
N ARG A 38 6.30 -1.74 16.68
CA ARG A 38 5.46 -2.46 15.72
C ARG A 38 5.34 -1.66 14.42
N ARG A 39 5.17 -0.34 14.52
CA ARG A 39 5.17 0.56 13.36
C ARG A 39 6.51 0.55 12.64
N ALA A 40 7.63 0.62 13.35
CA ALA A 40 8.97 0.53 12.77
C ALA A 40 9.18 -0.78 11.98
N ASN A 41 8.76 -1.90 12.56
CA ASN A 41 8.85 -3.22 11.91
C ASN A 41 7.98 -3.29 10.66
N ASN A 42 6.72 -2.84 10.72
CA ASN A 42 5.83 -2.81 9.57
C ASN A 42 6.39 -1.96 8.43
N VAL A 43 6.93 -0.77 8.74
CA VAL A 43 7.59 0.08 7.74
C VAL A 43 8.80 -0.62 7.14
N SER A 44 9.64 -1.23 7.96
CA SER A 44 10.83 -1.97 7.49
C SER A 44 10.46 -3.11 6.54
N ILE A 45 9.41 -3.87 6.87
CA ILE A 45 8.90 -4.95 6.01
C ILE A 45 8.37 -4.40 4.69
N MET A 46 7.54 -3.36 4.72
CA MET A 46 6.99 -2.77 3.50
C MET A 46 8.09 -2.17 2.61
N MET A 47 9.13 -1.59 3.22
CA MET A 47 10.29 -1.04 2.50
C MET A 47 11.16 -2.10 1.82
N THR A 48 11.03 -3.39 2.18
CA THR A 48 11.73 -4.46 1.44
C THR A 48 11.34 -4.51 -0.04
N ARG A 49 10.10 -4.13 -0.36
CA ARG A 49 9.59 -4.05 -1.75
C ARG A 49 10.29 -2.98 -2.57
N PHE A 50 10.89 -1.97 -1.93
CA PHE A 50 11.51 -0.82 -2.58
C PHE A 50 13.05 -0.80 -2.44
N LYS A 51 13.68 -1.88 -1.95
CA LYS A 51 15.13 -1.93 -1.73
C LYS A 51 15.94 -1.68 -3.01
N ALA A 52 15.45 -2.15 -4.16
CA ALA A 52 16.08 -1.98 -5.46
C ALA A 52 15.48 -0.81 -6.26
N PHE A 53 14.67 0.05 -5.65
CA PHE A 53 14.02 1.14 -6.36
C PHE A 53 15.07 2.17 -6.83
N PRO A 54 15.07 2.59 -8.11
CA PRO A 54 16.04 3.54 -8.63
C PRO A 54 16.06 4.84 -7.81
N GLY A 55 17.24 5.25 -7.33
CA GLY A 55 17.38 6.45 -6.49
C GLY A 55 16.86 6.29 -5.05
N GLY A 56 16.55 5.07 -4.60
CA GLY A 56 16.11 4.77 -3.25
C GLY A 56 14.83 5.51 -2.85
N VAL A 57 14.76 5.94 -1.59
CA VAL A 57 13.59 6.69 -1.07
C VAL A 57 13.41 8.03 -1.80
N GLY A 58 14.49 8.71 -2.17
CA GLY A 58 14.43 9.96 -2.92
C GLY A 58 13.83 9.78 -4.31
N GLY A 59 14.29 8.77 -5.05
CA GLY A 59 13.72 8.40 -6.34
C GLY A 59 12.26 7.97 -6.23
N MET A 60 11.89 7.23 -5.19
CA MET A 60 10.51 6.87 -4.89
C MET A 60 9.63 8.10 -4.66
N MET A 61 10.10 9.08 -3.88
CA MET A 61 9.36 10.33 -3.68
C MET A 61 9.26 11.16 -4.96
N HIS A 62 10.30 11.18 -5.78
CA HIS A 62 10.26 11.82 -7.09
C HIS A 62 9.21 11.16 -8.00
N ALA A 63 9.17 9.83 -8.05
CA ALA A 63 8.17 9.06 -8.80
C ALA A 63 6.73 9.34 -8.32
N VAL A 64 6.51 9.51 -7.02
CA VAL A 64 5.21 9.96 -6.49
C VAL A 64 4.87 11.37 -6.94
N LEU A 65 5.85 12.28 -6.99
CA LEU A 65 5.65 13.67 -7.40
C LEU A 65 5.40 13.82 -8.90
N SER A 66 6.02 12.99 -9.73
CA SER A 66 5.81 12.95 -11.18
C SER A 66 4.59 12.14 -11.59
N PHE A 67 4.01 11.35 -10.67
CA PHE A 67 2.95 10.37 -10.96
C PHE A 67 3.35 9.31 -11.99
N GLN A 68 4.64 8.99 -12.09
CA GLN A 68 5.20 8.08 -13.10
C GLN A 68 6.19 7.10 -12.48
N GLY A 69 6.36 5.92 -13.09
CA GLY A 69 7.37 4.94 -12.68
C GLY A 69 7.04 4.16 -11.41
N LEU A 70 5.77 4.19 -10.98
CA LEU A 70 5.22 3.36 -9.90
C LEU A 70 3.98 2.66 -10.43
N THR A 71 3.79 1.41 -10.04
CA THR A 71 2.54 0.65 -10.24
C THR A 71 1.46 1.09 -9.24
N TRP A 72 0.20 0.71 -9.49
CA TRP A 72 -0.91 1.03 -8.60
C TRP A 72 -0.69 0.43 -7.19
N GLU A 73 -0.19 -0.80 -7.12
CA GLU A 73 0.11 -1.47 -5.85
C GLU A 73 1.24 -0.76 -5.08
N GLU A 74 2.32 -0.39 -5.77
CA GLU A 74 3.44 0.33 -5.16
C GLU A 74 3.00 1.70 -4.64
N MET A 75 2.21 2.45 -5.40
CA MET A 75 1.63 3.73 -4.97
C MET A 75 0.73 3.55 -3.73
N GLY A 76 -0.05 2.47 -3.70
CA GLY A 76 -0.88 2.08 -2.56
C GLY A 76 -0.04 1.77 -1.32
N LEU A 77 1.05 1.03 -1.49
CA LEU A 77 1.98 0.68 -0.42
C LEU A 77 2.69 1.92 0.13
N ILE A 78 3.17 2.82 -0.73
CA ILE A 78 3.77 4.10 -0.32
C ILE A 78 2.78 4.94 0.51
N ARG A 79 1.51 5.00 0.08
CA ARG A 79 0.46 5.68 0.85
C ARG A 79 0.26 5.08 2.24
N GLN A 80 0.39 3.77 2.39
CA GLN A 80 0.27 3.06 3.67
C GLN A 80 1.49 3.27 4.58
N ILE A 81 2.69 3.31 4.00
CA ILE A 81 3.94 3.62 4.72
C ILE A 81 3.92 5.06 5.22
N ALA A 82 3.41 6.00 4.42
CA ALA A 82 3.50 7.44 4.68
C ALA A 82 3.15 7.85 6.13
N PRO A 83 3.90 8.82 6.72
CA PRO A 83 3.74 9.21 8.12
C PRO A 83 2.29 9.57 8.53
N LYS A 84 1.88 9.12 9.72
CA LYS A 84 0.60 9.47 10.37
C LYS A 84 0.59 10.93 10.85
N LYS A 85 -0.60 11.46 11.18
CA LYS A 85 -0.72 12.89 11.56
C LYS A 85 0.12 13.27 12.78
N GLY A 86 0.19 12.40 13.80
CA GLY A 86 1.06 12.58 14.97
C GLY A 86 2.53 12.51 14.60
N GLU A 87 2.95 11.39 13.99
CA GLU A 87 4.32 11.14 13.51
C GLU A 87 4.88 12.32 12.69
N ARG A 88 4.08 12.98 11.86
CA ARG A 88 4.53 14.15 11.07
C ARG A 88 4.96 15.35 11.91
N LYS A 89 4.33 15.56 13.07
CA LYS A 89 4.72 16.63 14.01
C LYS A 89 6.02 16.23 14.69
N ASP A 90 6.08 15.01 15.20
CA ASP A 90 7.27 14.45 15.86
C ASP A 90 8.51 14.55 14.95
N PHE A 91 8.37 14.23 13.66
CA PHE A 91 9.45 14.36 12.67
C PHE A 91 9.76 15.81 12.23
N LYS A 92 8.85 16.76 12.45
CA LYS A 92 9.12 18.20 12.19
C LYS A 92 9.87 18.83 13.35
N ASP A 93 9.51 18.43 14.57
CA ASP A 93 10.09 18.95 15.80
C ASP A 93 11.42 18.23 16.15
N PHE A 94 11.75 17.16 15.42
CA PHE A 94 13.02 16.46 15.52
C PHE A 94 14.18 17.33 15.01
N GLY A 95 14.94 17.91 15.94
CA GLY A 95 16.18 18.66 15.67
C GLY A 95 17.47 17.84 15.78
N GLY A 96 17.38 16.52 15.97
CA GLY A 96 18.52 15.62 16.12
C GLY A 96 19.18 15.23 14.78
N ALA A 97 20.30 14.51 14.85
CA ALA A 97 20.96 14.02 13.65
C ALA A 97 20.16 12.82 13.06
N PRO A 98 20.02 12.71 11.72
CA PRO A 98 19.35 11.55 11.11
C PRO A 98 20.01 10.20 11.44
N GLN A 99 21.26 10.21 11.92
CA GLN A 99 22.02 9.02 12.31
C GLN A 99 21.51 8.41 13.62
N ASP A 100 20.84 9.21 14.46
CA ASP A 100 20.26 8.77 15.73
C ASP A 100 18.93 8.02 15.53
N LEU A 101 18.43 7.96 14.29
CA LEU A 101 17.17 7.35 13.92
C LEU A 101 17.35 5.91 13.42
N THR A 102 16.39 5.05 13.74
CA THR A 102 16.30 3.72 13.14
C THR A 102 16.14 3.80 11.62
N ALA A 103 16.42 2.71 10.91
CA ALA A 103 16.24 2.66 9.45
C ALA A 103 14.81 3.03 9.02
N ALA A 104 13.79 2.57 9.75
CA ALA A 104 12.40 2.92 9.48
C ALA A 104 12.11 4.40 9.70
N GLU A 105 12.62 5.00 10.77
CA GLU A 105 12.43 6.42 11.07
C GLU A 105 13.13 7.31 10.05
N ARG A 106 14.33 6.95 9.59
CA ARG A 106 15.03 7.69 8.52
C ARG A 106 14.21 7.74 7.23
N VAL A 107 13.61 6.62 6.84
CA VAL A 107 12.71 6.57 5.68
C VAL A 107 11.50 7.47 5.89
N LEU A 108 10.83 7.37 7.05
CA LEU A 108 9.65 8.19 7.33
C LEU A 108 9.97 9.68 7.41
N LEU A 109 11.14 10.06 7.93
CA LEU A 109 11.62 11.44 7.96
C LEU A 109 11.79 11.99 6.54
N GLN A 110 12.42 11.23 5.64
CA GLN A 110 12.55 11.61 4.22
C GLN A 110 11.18 11.73 3.54
N MET A 111 10.27 10.80 3.80
CA MET A 111 8.89 10.88 3.28
C MET A 111 8.11 12.07 3.83
N ASN A 112 8.40 12.52 5.06
CA ASN A 112 7.75 13.68 5.69
C ASN A 112 8.11 15.00 5.01
N GLN A 113 9.25 15.06 4.31
CA GLN A 113 9.65 16.23 3.53
C GLN A 113 8.67 16.51 2.38
N VAL A 114 7.95 15.49 1.90
CA VAL A 114 6.95 15.66 0.85
C VAL A 114 5.63 16.13 1.45
N PRO A 115 5.21 17.39 1.23
CA PRO A 115 3.98 17.90 1.81
C PRO A 115 2.78 17.17 1.19
N ARG A 116 1.81 16.83 2.06
CA ARG A 116 0.54 16.21 1.65
C ARG A 116 0.73 14.88 0.90
N LEU A 117 1.79 14.12 1.19
CA LEU A 117 2.13 12.86 0.52
C LEU A 117 0.94 11.92 0.34
N LYS A 118 0.17 11.64 1.41
CA LYS A 118 -1.02 10.77 1.34
C LYS A 118 -2.09 11.25 0.37
N ALA A 119 -2.26 12.57 0.24
CA ALA A 119 -3.22 13.15 -0.69
C ALA A 119 -2.71 13.04 -2.13
N LYS A 120 -1.41 13.28 -2.36
CA LYS A 120 -0.77 13.07 -3.67
C LYS A 120 -0.88 11.62 -4.13
N CYS A 121 -0.56 10.65 -3.28
CA CYS A 121 -0.74 9.24 -3.62
C CYS A 121 -2.20 8.89 -3.93
N ARG A 122 -3.17 9.46 -3.19
CA ARG A 122 -4.60 9.27 -3.47
C ARG A 122 -4.99 9.77 -4.87
N VAL A 123 -4.51 10.95 -5.24
CA VAL A 123 -4.74 11.52 -6.58
C VAL A 123 -4.08 10.65 -7.65
N ALA A 124 -2.84 10.22 -7.42
CA ALA A 124 -2.12 9.33 -8.34
C ALA A 124 -2.88 8.03 -8.59
N LEU A 125 -3.31 7.34 -7.53
CA LEU A 125 -4.10 6.11 -7.60
C LEU A 125 -5.39 6.31 -8.40
N PHE A 126 -6.05 7.45 -8.21
CA PHE A 126 -7.26 7.80 -8.95
C PHE A 126 -6.97 8.02 -10.44
N ILE A 127 -5.93 8.79 -10.78
CA ILE A 127 -5.52 9.03 -12.17
C ILE A 127 -5.21 7.69 -12.87
N MET A 128 -4.47 6.80 -12.21
CA MET A 128 -4.10 5.49 -12.77
C MET A 128 -5.32 4.59 -13.05
N LYS A 129 -6.42 4.77 -12.32
CA LYS A 129 -7.66 3.99 -12.49
C LYS A 129 -8.74 4.72 -13.27
N TRP A 130 -8.51 5.96 -13.68
CA TRP A 130 -9.56 6.81 -14.23
C TRP A 130 -10.15 6.25 -15.52
N GLU A 131 -9.31 5.82 -16.46
CA GLU A 131 -9.77 5.31 -17.75
C GLU A 131 -10.55 4.00 -17.61
N GLU A 132 -10.06 3.08 -16.79
CA GLU A 132 -10.75 1.82 -16.45
C GLU A 132 -12.12 2.12 -15.84
N LEU A 133 -12.18 2.94 -14.79
CA LEU A 133 -13.42 3.29 -14.11
C LEU A 133 -14.42 3.99 -15.04
N ARG A 134 -13.93 4.90 -15.89
CA ARG A 134 -14.75 5.60 -16.89
C ARG A 134 -15.34 4.61 -17.88
N ASN A 135 -14.52 3.73 -18.45
CA ASN A 135 -14.95 2.80 -19.48
C ASN A 135 -15.96 1.79 -18.94
N GLU A 136 -15.70 1.23 -17.75
CA GLU A 136 -16.65 0.33 -17.07
C GLU A 136 -17.98 1.03 -16.80
N SER A 137 -17.95 2.28 -16.34
CA SER A 137 -19.15 3.06 -16.05
C SER A 137 -19.96 3.34 -17.32
N VAL A 138 -19.30 3.73 -18.42
CA VAL A 138 -19.94 4.01 -19.70
C VAL A 138 -20.57 2.73 -20.27
N GLN A 139 -19.84 1.62 -20.28
CA GLN A 139 -20.35 0.34 -20.77
C GLN A 139 -21.58 -0.13 -19.98
N ALA A 140 -21.57 0.03 -18.66
CA ALA A 140 -22.72 -0.31 -17.83
C ALA A 140 -23.95 0.56 -18.16
N LEU A 141 -23.76 1.87 -18.35
CA LEU A 141 -24.83 2.80 -18.73
C LEU A 141 -25.39 2.49 -20.11
N ASP A 142 -24.53 2.24 -21.09
CA ASP A 142 -24.93 1.89 -22.45
C ASP A 142 -25.75 0.60 -22.48
N THR A 143 -25.35 -0.40 -21.68
CA THR A 143 -26.08 -1.66 -21.54
C THR A 143 -27.49 -1.45 -20.99
N VAL A 144 -27.63 -0.67 -19.91
CA VAL A 144 -28.93 -0.35 -19.32
C VAL A 144 -29.80 0.45 -20.30
N GLN A 145 -29.20 1.44 -20.97
CA GLN A 145 -29.90 2.26 -21.94
C GLN A 145 -30.41 1.43 -23.12
N ALA A 146 -29.59 0.53 -23.67
CA ALA A 146 -29.99 -0.38 -24.73
C ALA A 146 -31.16 -1.27 -24.30
N ALA A 147 -31.05 -1.92 -23.13
CA ALA A 147 -32.13 -2.76 -22.60
C ALA A 147 -33.46 -1.98 -22.42
N CYS A 148 -33.41 -0.76 -21.87
CA CYS A 148 -34.58 0.09 -21.74
C CYS A 148 -35.19 0.46 -23.10
N GLN A 149 -34.36 0.75 -24.11
CA GLN A 149 -34.83 1.07 -25.46
C GLN A 149 -35.45 -0.14 -26.15
N GLU A 150 -34.83 -1.31 -26.05
CA GLU A 150 -35.33 -2.57 -26.60
C GLU A 150 -36.67 -2.95 -25.99
N LEU A 151 -36.79 -2.92 -24.66
CA LEU A 151 -38.05 -3.19 -23.95
C LEU A 151 -39.15 -2.22 -24.39
N ARG A 152 -38.85 -0.92 -24.46
CA ARG A 152 -39.83 0.10 -24.85
C ARG A 152 -40.30 -0.05 -26.29
N ARG A 153 -39.42 -0.46 -27.21
CA ARG A 153 -39.70 -0.61 -28.64
C ARG A 153 -40.24 -1.98 -29.03
N SER A 154 -40.23 -2.96 -28.12
CA SER A 154 -40.65 -4.33 -28.43
C SER A 154 -42.17 -4.45 -28.52
N SER A 155 -42.68 -4.40 -29.76
CA SER A 155 -44.09 -4.66 -30.07
C SER A 155 -44.50 -6.09 -29.68
N ARG A 156 -43.60 -7.07 -29.87
CA ARG A 156 -43.85 -8.47 -29.49
C ARG A 156 -44.09 -8.61 -27.99
N LEU A 157 -43.30 -7.93 -27.16
CA LEU A 157 -43.49 -7.93 -25.71
C LEU A 157 -44.83 -7.30 -25.34
N GLN A 158 -45.19 -6.18 -25.97
CA GLN A 158 -46.49 -5.52 -25.77
C GLN A 158 -47.66 -6.44 -26.12
N SER A 159 -47.57 -7.18 -27.23
CA SER A 159 -48.60 -8.15 -27.64
C SER A 159 -48.76 -9.30 -26.65
N VAL A 160 -47.65 -9.87 -26.15
CA VAL A 160 -47.69 -10.95 -25.15
C VAL A 160 -48.30 -10.46 -23.83
N LEU A 161 -47.88 -9.29 -23.35
CA LEU A 161 -48.45 -8.68 -22.14
C LEU A 161 -49.95 -8.40 -22.29
N SER A 162 -50.38 -7.93 -23.47
CA SER A 162 -51.80 -7.70 -23.75
C SER A 162 -52.61 -8.99 -23.72
N CYS A 163 -52.08 -10.07 -24.29
CA CYS A 163 -52.72 -11.39 -24.29
C CYS A 163 -52.82 -11.99 -22.87
N ALA A 164 -51.78 -11.80 -22.04
CA ALA A 164 -51.77 -12.30 -20.66
C ALA A 164 -52.71 -11.53 -19.70
N LEU A 165 -53.14 -10.32 -20.09
CA LEU A 165 -54.07 -9.48 -19.33
C LEU A 165 -55.55 -9.74 -19.68
N THR A 166 -55.80 -10.51 -20.74
CA THR A 166 -57.13 -11.02 -21.13
C THR A 166 -57.41 -12.37 -20.48
#